data_AF-A0A949WNY2-F1
#
_entry.id   AF-A0A949WNY2-F1
#
_cell.length_a   1.000
_cell.length_b   1.000
_cell.length_c   1.000
_cell.angle_alpha   90.00
_cell.angle_beta   90.00
_cell.angle_gamma   90.00
#
_symmetry.space_group_name_H-M   'P 1'
#
loop_
_entity.id
_entity.type
_entity.pdbx_description
1 polymer ?
#
loop_
_entity_poly.entity_id
_entity_poly.type
_entity_poly.pdbx_seq_one_letter_code
_entity_poly.pdbx_strand_id
1 'polypeptide(L)'
;MSETIVFTLFQVIWQDLEDNVAYDSTKQNWQALQVVIDEIKGNKQVGEDLAVALKKSFYSSDKIIAEKCRDELIKNSTYTQYRGAKIYKPTENDTGIRKLENKIKFLEKQLKQFDKKLFAKKSFINPSDLEKLVKELSQSGCEVSEQVKQNAKNQLLQEAEKDCCVNIYKSAITDGKNGLRKLMFNSFLIGIEANEQLNRIFNAKTYLILNKIREQV
;
A
#
# COMPACT_ATOMS: atom_id res chain seq x y z
N MET A 1 4.25 12.65 4.54
CA MET A 1 4.69 11.25 4.53
C MET A 1 6.19 11.24 4.79
N SER A 2 6.65 10.72 5.93
CA SER A 2 8.06 10.64 6.32
C SER A 2 8.82 9.64 5.42
N GLU A 3 10.14 9.60 5.48
CA GLU A 3 10.93 8.54 4.83
C GLU A 3 10.65 7.17 5.47
N THR A 4 10.40 7.17 6.78
CA THR A 4 10.07 5.97 7.59
C THR A 4 8.92 5.16 7.03
N ILE A 5 7.82 5.81 6.61
CA ILE A 5 6.65 5.07 6.11
C ILE A 5 6.89 4.49 4.72
N VAL A 6 7.71 5.10 3.86
CA VAL A 6 8.04 4.54 2.54
C VAL A 6 8.75 3.20 2.69
N PHE A 7 9.66 3.15 3.65
CA PHE A 7 10.34 1.93 4.02
C PHE A 7 9.37 0.88 4.59
N THR A 8 8.42 1.28 5.44
CA THR A 8 7.33 0.39 5.89
C THR A 8 6.53 -0.17 4.70
N LEU A 9 6.15 0.67 3.73
CA LEU A 9 5.43 0.24 2.53
C LEU A 9 6.25 -0.78 1.72
N PHE A 10 7.54 -0.53 1.57
CA PHE A 10 8.45 -1.48 0.93
C PHE A 10 8.48 -2.82 1.66
N GLN A 11 8.65 -2.81 2.99
CA GLN A 11 8.67 -4.04 3.80
C GLN A 11 7.40 -4.86 3.62
N VAL A 12 6.22 -4.22 3.62
CA VAL A 12 4.94 -4.92 3.43
C VAL A 12 4.85 -5.56 2.05
N ILE A 13 5.20 -4.82 0.99
CA ILE A 13 5.19 -5.36 -0.39
C ILE A 13 6.19 -6.51 -0.51
N TRP A 14 7.38 -6.36 0.06
CA TRP A 14 8.42 -7.37 0.03
C TRP A 14 7.95 -8.67 0.70
N GLN A 15 7.33 -8.58 1.88
CA GLN A 15 6.78 -9.74 2.59
C GLN A 15 5.69 -10.45 1.76
N ASP A 16 4.83 -9.71 1.06
CA ASP A 16 3.83 -10.30 0.17
C ASP A 16 4.43 -11.01 -1.06
N LEU A 17 5.61 -10.58 -1.52
CA LEU A 17 6.36 -11.29 -2.56
C LEU A 17 6.95 -12.59 -2.02
N GLU A 18 7.59 -12.54 -0.85
CA GLU A 18 8.21 -13.71 -0.20
C GLU A 18 7.19 -14.81 0.13
N ASP A 19 6.01 -14.43 0.62
CA ASP A 19 4.96 -15.37 1.01
C ASP A 19 4.23 -15.99 -0.21
N ASN A 20 4.55 -15.56 -1.45
CA ASN A 20 3.87 -16.03 -2.65
C ASN A 20 4.58 -17.19 -3.36
N VAL A 21 3.90 -18.33 -3.47
CA VAL A 21 4.39 -19.55 -4.16
C VAL A 21 4.75 -19.30 -5.64
N ALA A 22 4.21 -18.27 -6.30
CA ALA A 22 4.63 -17.92 -7.67
C ALA A 22 6.06 -17.33 -7.74
N TYR A 23 6.59 -16.88 -6.61
CA TYR A 23 7.92 -16.33 -6.43
C TYR A 23 8.92 -17.34 -5.82
N ASP A 24 8.46 -18.55 -5.49
CA ASP A 24 9.24 -19.65 -4.90
C ASP A 24 10.41 -20.14 -5.80
N SER A 25 10.49 -19.64 -7.04
CA SER A 25 11.61 -19.88 -7.96
C SER A 25 12.74 -18.84 -7.88
N THR A 26 12.60 -17.74 -7.15
CA THR A 26 13.73 -16.82 -6.93
C THR A 26 14.65 -17.40 -5.88
N LYS A 27 15.80 -17.95 -6.32
CA LYS A 27 16.96 -18.26 -5.49
C LYS A 27 17.08 -17.26 -4.33
N GLN A 28 16.97 -17.77 -3.09
CA GLN A 28 17.21 -17.08 -1.82
C GLN A 28 16.70 -15.63 -1.77
N ASN A 29 15.58 -15.36 -1.09
CA ASN A 29 14.98 -14.02 -0.88
C ASN A 29 16.03 -12.90 -0.67
N TRP A 30 17.13 -13.20 -0.01
CA TRP A 30 18.31 -12.34 0.14
C TRP A 30 18.98 -11.84 -1.13
N GLN A 31 19.22 -12.73 -2.08
CA GLN A 31 19.84 -12.40 -3.35
C GLN A 31 18.91 -11.48 -4.16
N ALA A 32 17.60 -11.69 -4.07
CA ALA A 32 16.62 -10.82 -4.71
C ALA A 32 16.57 -9.42 -4.07
N LEU A 33 16.64 -9.32 -2.73
CA LEU A 33 16.74 -8.03 -2.05
C LEU A 33 18.07 -7.30 -2.34
N GLN A 34 19.17 -8.05 -2.47
CA GLN A 34 20.47 -7.50 -2.85
C GLN A 34 20.44 -6.91 -4.27
N VAL A 35 19.76 -7.56 -5.21
CA VAL A 35 19.54 -7.01 -6.57
C VAL A 35 18.81 -5.67 -6.50
N VAL A 36 17.77 -5.53 -5.66
CA VAL A 36 17.07 -4.25 -5.45
C VAL A 36 18.05 -3.18 -4.96
N ILE A 37 18.90 -3.51 -3.98
CA ILE A 37 19.90 -2.59 -3.42
C ILE A 37 20.90 -2.14 -4.49
N ASP A 38 21.43 -3.07 -5.26
CA ASP A 38 22.44 -2.82 -6.27
C ASP A 38 21.89 -1.95 -7.41
N GLU A 39 20.64 -2.20 -7.84
CA GLU A 39 19.94 -1.39 -8.85
C GLU A 39 19.68 0.04 -8.36
N ILE A 40 19.28 0.24 -7.10
CA ILE A 40 19.08 1.60 -6.54
C ILE A 40 20.41 2.34 -6.40
N LYS A 41 21.49 1.64 -6.02
CA LYS A 41 22.84 2.25 -5.95
C LYS A 41 23.37 2.62 -7.33
N GLY A 42 23.13 1.78 -8.34
CA GLY A 42 23.54 2.01 -9.72
C GLY A 42 22.73 3.11 -10.40
N ASN A 43 21.45 3.25 -10.05
CA ASN A 43 20.56 4.26 -10.59
C ASN A 43 19.61 4.82 -9.52
N LYS A 44 19.91 6.02 -9.03
CA LYS A 44 19.08 6.71 -8.02
C LYS A 44 17.62 6.89 -8.47
N GLN A 45 17.37 7.01 -9.77
CA GLN A 45 16.00 7.14 -10.30
C GLN A 45 15.14 5.93 -9.94
N VAL A 46 15.71 4.72 -9.87
CA VAL A 46 15.00 3.49 -9.49
C VAL A 46 14.43 3.62 -8.08
N GLY A 47 15.22 4.15 -7.13
CA GLY A 47 14.77 4.35 -5.75
C GLY A 47 13.70 5.45 -5.61
N GLU A 48 13.72 6.46 -6.48
CA GLU A 48 12.69 7.49 -6.53
C GLU A 48 11.40 6.95 -7.15
N ASP A 49 11.49 6.24 -8.27
CA ASP A 49 10.36 5.59 -8.96
C ASP A 49 9.69 4.55 -8.05
N LEU A 50 10.48 3.73 -7.34
CA LEU A 50 9.97 2.75 -6.40
C LEU A 50 9.21 3.43 -5.25
N ALA A 51 9.78 4.50 -4.68
CA ALA A 51 9.12 5.26 -3.63
C ALA A 51 7.81 5.88 -4.11
N VAL A 52 7.77 6.41 -5.33
CA VAL A 52 6.54 6.93 -5.95
C VAL A 52 5.51 5.82 -6.14
N ALA A 53 5.91 4.67 -6.68
CA ALA A 53 5.01 3.54 -6.90
C ALA A 53 4.38 3.04 -5.59
N LEU A 54 5.17 2.88 -4.53
CA LEU A 54 4.69 2.47 -3.21
C LEU A 54 3.70 3.47 -2.61
N LYS A 55 4.00 4.76 -2.67
CA LYS A 55 3.09 5.79 -2.14
C LYS A 55 1.79 5.84 -2.94
N LYS A 56 1.89 5.76 -4.27
CA LYS A 56 0.72 5.81 -5.15
C LYS A 56 -0.18 4.61 -4.88
N SER A 57 0.39 3.41 -4.75
CA SER A 57 -0.37 2.19 -4.44
C SER A 57 -1.03 2.23 -3.06
N PHE A 58 -0.33 2.76 -2.04
CA PHE A 58 -0.93 2.98 -0.72
C PHE A 58 -2.12 3.93 -0.79
N TYR A 59 -1.94 5.14 -1.33
CA TYR A 59 -3.01 6.14 -1.37
C TYR A 59 -4.18 5.72 -2.26
N SER A 60 -3.93 5.02 -3.37
CA SER A 60 -5.00 4.51 -4.23
C SER A 60 -5.82 3.44 -3.52
N SER A 61 -5.16 2.52 -2.82
CA SER A 61 -5.82 1.40 -2.14
C SER A 61 -6.62 1.87 -0.92
N ASP A 62 -6.03 2.75 -0.11
CA ASP A 62 -6.71 3.40 1.01
C ASP A 62 -7.96 4.16 0.52
N LYS A 63 -7.84 4.88 -0.61
CA LYS A 63 -8.98 5.61 -1.20
C LYS A 63 -10.10 4.65 -1.62
N ILE A 64 -9.77 3.55 -2.31
CA ILE A 64 -10.76 2.55 -2.74
C ILE A 64 -11.54 1.99 -1.54
N ILE A 65 -10.85 1.67 -0.45
CA ILE A 65 -11.51 1.16 0.77
C ILE A 65 -12.40 2.24 1.38
N ALA A 66 -11.89 3.47 1.53
CA ALA A 66 -12.65 4.57 2.10
C ALA A 66 -13.92 4.89 1.28
N GLU A 67 -13.84 4.85 -0.05
CA GLU A 67 -15.00 5.02 -0.95
C GLU A 67 -16.03 3.91 -0.77
N LYS A 68 -15.61 2.64 -0.75
CA LYS A 68 -16.51 1.49 -0.52
C LYS A 68 -17.22 1.61 0.82
N CYS A 69 -16.48 1.93 1.90
CA CYS A 69 -17.07 2.11 3.22
C CYS A 69 -18.06 3.28 3.28
N ARG A 70 -17.76 4.39 2.58
CA ARG A 70 -18.67 5.54 2.49
C ARG A 70 -19.97 5.13 1.80
N ASP A 71 -19.86 4.44 0.67
CA ASP A 71 -21.01 4.03 -0.13
C ASP A 71 -21.87 3.01 0.63
N GLU A 72 -21.26 2.13 1.41
CA GLU A 72 -21.97 1.20 2.28
C GLU A 72 -22.74 1.92 3.41
N LEU A 73 -22.13 2.91 4.07
CA LEU A 73 -22.83 3.71 5.08
C LEU A 73 -24.01 4.47 4.46
N ILE A 74 -23.84 5.04 3.26
CA ILE A 74 -24.92 5.72 2.53
C ILE A 74 -26.05 4.74 2.22
N LYS A 75 -25.72 3.54 1.71
CA LYS A 75 -26.70 2.49 1.36
C LYS A 75 -27.50 2.03 2.58
N ASN A 76 -26.84 1.97 3.74
CA ASN A 76 -27.44 1.56 5.01
C ASN A 76 -28.07 2.73 5.79
N SER A 77 -28.28 3.88 5.15
CA SER A 77 -28.87 5.06 5.77
C SER A 77 -30.14 5.50 5.08
N THR A 78 -31.04 6.10 5.86
CA THR A 78 -32.04 7.03 5.31
C THR A 78 -31.45 8.44 5.33
N TYR A 79 -31.99 9.38 4.57
CA TYR A 79 -31.54 10.77 4.66
C TYR A 79 -32.70 11.75 4.59
N THR A 80 -32.52 12.89 5.24
CA THR A 80 -33.34 14.09 5.05
C THR A 80 -32.50 15.18 4.42
N GLN A 81 -33.12 16.06 3.65
CA GLN A 81 -32.44 17.22 3.08
C GLN A 81 -32.79 18.46 3.89
N TYR A 82 -31.79 19.15 4.42
CA TYR A 82 -31.95 20.38 5.18
C TYR A 82 -31.00 21.45 4.62
N ARG A 83 -31.56 22.56 4.14
CA ARG A 83 -30.81 23.67 3.52
C ARG A 83 -29.82 23.21 2.44
N GLY A 84 -30.22 22.24 1.62
CA GLY A 84 -29.39 21.68 0.54
C GLY A 84 -28.41 20.58 0.97
N ALA A 85 -28.16 20.38 2.27
CA ALA A 85 -27.31 19.30 2.77
C ALA A 85 -28.11 18.02 3.03
N LYS A 86 -27.53 16.86 2.70
CA LYS A 86 -28.06 15.55 3.12
C LYS A 86 -27.59 15.27 4.54
N ILE A 87 -28.54 14.94 5.42
CA ILE A 87 -28.29 14.48 6.78
C ILE A 87 -28.71 13.02 6.85
N TYR A 88 -27.76 12.13 7.07
CA TYR A 88 -28.01 10.69 7.12
C TYR A 88 -28.49 10.25 8.50
N LYS A 89 -29.36 9.24 8.54
CA LYS A 89 -29.79 8.53 9.74
C LYS A 89 -29.45 7.05 9.63
N PRO A 90 -28.93 6.42 10.69
CA PRO A 90 -28.68 6.98 12.02
C PRO A 90 -27.50 7.98 12.04
N THR A 91 -27.42 8.85 13.05
CA THR A 91 -26.47 9.99 13.13
C THR A 91 -25.00 9.54 13.07
N GLU A 92 -24.74 8.32 13.55
CA GLU A 92 -23.44 7.65 13.48
C GLU A 92 -22.99 7.48 12.02
N ASN A 93 -23.91 7.16 11.11
CA ASN A 93 -23.60 7.02 9.69
C ASN A 93 -23.29 8.38 9.07
N ASP A 94 -24.03 9.45 9.39
CA ASP A 94 -23.72 10.80 8.91
C ASP A 94 -22.31 11.24 9.32
N THR A 95 -21.97 11.01 10.60
CA THR A 95 -20.64 11.29 11.13
C THR A 95 -19.55 10.46 10.43
N GLY A 96 -19.81 9.17 10.24
CA GLY A 96 -18.89 8.26 9.53
C GLY A 96 -18.67 8.66 8.07
N ILE A 97 -19.74 8.99 7.35
CA ILE A 97 -19.71 9.46 5.96
C ILE A 97 -18.86 10.72 5.86
N ARG A 98 -19.08 11.74 6.71
CA ARG A 98 -18.29 12.98 6.67
C ARG A 98 -16.80 12.75 6.94
N LYS A 99 -16.46 11.86 7.89
CA LYS A 99 -15.05 11.49 8.16
C LYS A 99 -14.42 10.82 6.94
N LEU A 100 -15.12 9.88 6.32
CA LEU A 100 -14.65 9.19 5.11
C LEU A 100 -14.52 10.15 3.93
N GLU A 101 -15.46 11.07 3.73
CA GLU A 101 -15.38 12.10 2.68
C GLU A 101 -14.16 13.01 2.86
N ASN A 102 -13.86 13.43 4.09
CA ASN A 102 -12.67 14.23 4.38
C ASN A 102 -11.38 13.45 4.09
N LYS A 103 -11.34 12.16 4.48
CA LYS A 103 -10.22 11.28 4.15
C LYS A 103 -10.06 11.08 2.65
N ILE A 104 -11.14 10.81 1.92
CA ILE A 104 -11.12 10.66 0.45
C ILE A 104 -10.57 11.93 -0.21
N LYS A 105 -11.05 13.12 0.19
CA LYS A 105 -10.54 14.40 -0.31
C LYS A 105 -9.04 14.58 -0.03
N PHE A 106 -8.57 14.19 1.16
CA PHE A 106 -7.16 14.21 1.49
C PHE A 106 -6.36 13.28 0.56
N LEU A 107 -6.82 12.03 0.39
CA LEU A 107 -6.16 11.03 -0.46
C LEU A 107 -6.12 11.47 -1.92
N GLU A 108 -7.20 12.05 -2.44
CA GLU A 108 -7.23 12.64 -3.79
C GLU A 108 -6.22 13.77 -3.94
N LYS A 109 -6.06 14.61 -2.92
CA LYS A 109 -5.05 15.67 -2.91
C LYS A 109 -3.63 15.09 -2.93
N GLN A 110 -3.39 13.95 -2.25
CA GLN A 110 -2.09 13.26 -2.33
C GLN A 110 -1.88 12.65 -3.72
N LEU A 111 -2.87 11.96 -4.26
CA LEU A 111 -2.81 11.32 -5.59
C LEU A 111 -2.55 12.34 -6.70
N LYS A 112 -3.28 13.46 -6.70
CA LYS A 112 -3.12 14.56 -7.68
C LYS A 112 -1.74 15.21 -7.64
N GLN A 113 -0.99 15.08 -6.55
CA GLN A 113 0.38 15.60 -6.54
C GLN A 113 1.25 14.78 -7.50
N PHE A 114 1.08 13.44 -7.59
CA PHE A 114 1.88 12.55 -8.45
C PHE A 114 1.67 12.80 -9.94
N ASP A 115 0.49 13.27 -10.34
CA ASP A 115 0.18 13.59 -11.74
C ASP A 115 0.75 14.95 -12.18
N LYS A 116 1.12 15.81 -11.21
CA LYS A 116 1.78 17.07 -11.52
C LYS A 116 3.28 16.82 -11.70
N LYS A 117 3.87 17.41 -12.74
CA LYS A 117 5.34 17.50 -12.98
C LYS A 117 6.15 18.14 -11.81
N LEU A 118 5.49 18.44 -10.69
CA LEU A 118 5.94 19.18 -9.51
C LEU A 118 5.98 18.30 -8.25
N PHE A 119 6.10 16.98 -8.35
CA PHE A 119 6.53 16.16 -7.20
C PHE A 119 8.01 16.42 -6.90
N ALA A 120 8.34 17.67 -6.55
CA ALA A 120 9.66 18.10 -6.10
C ALA A 120 9.94 17.70 -4.64
N LYS A 121 9.18 16.74 -4.08
CA LYS A 121 9.54 16.02 -2.87
C LYS A 121 10.12 14.68 -3.29
N LYS A 122 11.46 14.64 -3.32
CA LYS A 122 12.32 13.47 -3.54
C LYS A 122 12.06 12.42 -2.47
N SER A 123 10.94 11.73 -2.57
CA SER A 123 10.76 10.51 -1.82
C SER A 123 11.73 9.50 -2.39
N PHE A 124 12.58 8.94 -1.55
CA PHE A 124 13.61 8.02 -1.97
C PHE A 124 13.69 6.88 -0.97
N ILE A 125 13.88 5.66 -1.47
CA ILE A 125 14.25 4.52 -0.63
C ILE A 125 15.76 4.49 -0.51
N ASN A 126 16.26 4.68 0.71
CA ASN A 126 17.69 4.69 0.97
C ASN A 126 18.25 3.26 0.95
N PRO A 127 19.26 2.95 0.12
CA PRO A 127 19.93 1.66 0.12
C PRO A 127 20.42 1.23 1.50
N SER A 128 20.85 2.17 2.36
CA SER A 128 21.35 1.83 3.69
C SER A 128 20.26 1.24 4.61
N ASP A 129 19.00 1.63 4.41
CA ASP A 129 17.89 1.09 5.20
C ASP A 129 17.53 -0.32 4.73
N LEU A 130 17.62 -0.57 3.42
CA LEU A 130 17.50 -1.91 2.85
C LEU A 130 18.63 -2.83 3.31
N GLU A 131 19.87 -2.35 3.36
CA GLU A 131 21.01 -3.12 3.88
C GLU A 131 20.86 -3.49 5.36
N LYS A 132 20.29 -2.59 6.18
CA LYS A 132 19.97 -2.90 7.58
C LYS A 132 18.91 -3.99 7.66
N LEU A 133 17.86 -3.91 6.84
CA LEU A 133 16.84 -4.96 6.76
C LEU A 133 17.45 -6.31 6.38
N VAL A 134 18.39 -6.33 5.41
CA VAL A 134 19.13 -7.53 5.04
C VAL A 134 19.87 -8.11 6.24
N LYS A 135 20.61 -7.29 6.97
CA LYS A 135 21.35 -7.72 8.16
C LYS A 135 20.41 -8.26 9.23
N GLU A 136 19.34 -7.54 9.56
CA GLU A 136 18.37 -7.91 10.60
C GLU A 136 17.71 -9.25 10.32
N LEU A 137 17.18 -9.44 9.11
CA LEU A 137 16.52 -10.69 8.75
C LEU A 137 17.56 -11.86 8.65
N SER A 138 18.86 -11.59 8.37
CA SER A 138 19.89 -12.63 8.11
C SER A 138 20.55 -13.15 9.37
N GLN A 139 20.52 -12.35 10.43
CA GLN A 139 21.09 -12.65 11.73
C GLN A 139 20.06 -13.24 12.69
N SER A 140 18.80 -13.36 12.28
CA SER A 140 17.70 -13.59 13.20
C SER A 140 16.89 -14.86 12.89
N GLY A 141 16.42 -15.52 13.95
CA GLY A 141 15.58 -16.72 13.85
C GLY A 141 14.15 -16.39 13.41
N CYS A 142 13.35 -17.43 13.15
CA CYS A 142 11.96 -17.33 12.67
C CYS A 142 11.10 -16.33 13.46
N GLU A 143 11.28 -16.25 14.78
CA GLU A 143 10.53 -15.37 15.68
C GLU A 143 10.76 -13.87 15.42
N VAL A 144 11.99 -13.48 15.07
CA VAL A 144 12.33 -12.07 14.80
C VAL A 144 11.80 -11.66 13.43
N SER A 145 11.80 -12.57 12.45
CA SER A 145 11.17 -12.34 11.15
C SER A 145 9.67 -12.05 11.30
N GLU A 146 8.97 -12.84 12.12
CA GLU A 146 7.54 -12.63 12.37
C GLU A 146 7.27 -11.30 13.11
N GLN A 147 8.16 -10.91 14.02
CA GLN A 147 8.05 -9.63 14.72
C GLN A 147 8.24 -8.43 13.76
N VAL A 148 9.17 -8.52 12.80
CA VAL A 148 9.35 -7.50 11.75
C VAL A 148 8.12 -7.43 10.85
N LYS A 149 7.54 -8.58 10.46
CA LYS A 149 6.28 -8.66 9.71
C LYS A 149 5.14 -7.96 10.43
N GLN A 150 4.95 -8.28 11.71
CA GLN A 150 3.88 -7.71 12.51
C GLN A 150 4.08 -6.20 12.75
N ASN A 151 5.30 -5.74 12.96
CA ASN A 151 5.62 -4.32 13.14
C ASN A 151 5.30 -3.51 11.87
N ALA A 152 5.71 -3.98 10.70
CA ALA A 152 5.43 -3.32 9.43
C ALA A 152 3.92 -3.24 9.17
N LYS A 153 3.19 -4.32 9.44
CA LYS A 153 1.71 -4.37 9.36
C LYS A 153 1.07 -3.35 10.31
N ASN A 154 1.50 -3.31 11.57
CA ASN A 154 0.94 -2.38 12.56
C ASN A 154 1.17 -0.92 12.16
N GLN A 155 2.36 -0.58 11.67
CA GLN A 155 2.68 0.78 11.19
C GLN A 155 1.84 1.17 9.96
N LEU A 156 1.65 0.25 9.01
CA LEU A 156 0.77 0.47 7.86
C LEU A 156 -0.66 0.80 8.30
N LEU A 157 -1.22 0.00 9.22
CA LEU A 157 -2.58 0.19 9.71
C LEU A 157 -2.71 1.49 10.52
N GLN A 158 -1.73 1.84 11.34
CA GLN A 158 -1.71 3.10 12.08
C GLN A 158 -1.74 4.32 11.14
N GLU A 159 -0.95 4.30 10.07
CA GLU A 159 -0.96 5.39 9.08
C GLU A 159 -2.30 5.45 8.33
N ALA A 160 -2.91 4.31 8.01
CA ALA A 160 -4.21 4.25 7.34
C ALA A 160 -5.37 4.69 8.24
N GLU A 161 -5.36 4.34 9.53
CA GLU A 161 -6.39 4.74 10.50
C GLU A 161 -6.29 6.20 10.93
N LYS A 162 -5.14 6.83 10.68
CA LYS A 162 -4.88 8.20 11.06
C LYS A 162 -6.01 9.12 10.60
N ASP A 163 -6.54 9.88 11.56
CA ASP A 163 -7.62 10.86 11.36
C ASP A 163 -8.95 10.27 10.83
N CYS A 164 -9.14 8.94 10.84
CA CYS A 164 -10.38 8.28 10.37
C CYS A 164 -10.81 7.11 11.27
N CYS A 165 -11.36 7.45 12.44
CA CYS A 165 -11.95 6.48 13.38
C CYS A 165 -13.39 6.14 12.98
N VAL A 166 -13.56 5.32 11.94
CA VAL A 166 -14.85 4.77 11.49
C VAL A 166 -14.76 3.24 11.51
N ASN A 167 -15.66 2.57 12.24
CA ASN A 167 -15.53 1.13 12.53
C ASN A 167 -15.51 0.27 11.27
N ILE A 168 -16.45 0.51 10.34
CA ILE A 168 -16.50 -0.27 9.10
C ILE A 168 -15.23 -0.13 8.26
N TYR A 169 -14.60 1.05 8.31
CA TYR A 169 -13.34 1.30 7.63
C TYR A 169 -12.18 0.55 8.30
N LYS A 170 -12.11 0.54 9.64
CA LYS A 170 -11.11 -0.24 10.40
C LYS A 170 -11.20 -1.74 10.10
N SER A 171 -12.42 -2.27 10.04
CA SER A 171 -12.67 -3.65 9.65
C SER A 171 -12.25 -3.90 8.20
N ALA A 172 -12.54 -2.98 7.29
CA ALA A 172 -12.22 -3.15 5.87
C ALA A 172 -10.70 -3.13 5.60
N ILE A 173 -9.93 -2.24 6.23
CA ILE A 173 -8.46 -2.19 6.02
C ILE A 173 -7.74 -3.42 6.59
N THR A 174 -8.32 -4.11 7.57
CA THR A 174 -7.75 -5.31 8.21
C THR A 174 -8.19 -6.62 7.55
N ASP A 175 -9.10 -6.57 6.58
CA ASP A 175 -9.60 -7.75 5.88
C ASP A 175 -8.48 -8.51 5.15
N GLY A 176 -8.40 -9.83 5.37
CA GLY A 176 -7.31 -10.65 4.83
C GLY A 176 -7.37 -10.86 3.31
N LYS A 177 -8.56 -10.75 2.70
CA LYS A 177 -8.77 -11.03 1.26
C LYS A 177 -8.83 -9.76 0.43
N ASN A 178 -9.44 -8.71 0.97
CA ASN A 178 -9.78 -7.46 0.29
C ASN A 178 -9.28 -6.21 1.04
N GLY A 179 -8.50 -6.38 2.10
CA GLY A 179 -7.99 -5.28 2.91
C GLY A 179 -6.80 -4.56 2.29
N LEU A 180 -6.26 -3.62 3.06
CA LEU A 180 -5.33 -2.62 2.56
C LEU A 180 -4.04 -3.24 2.01
N ARG A 181 -3.47 -4.21 2.72
CA ARG A 181 -2.23 -4.91 2.31
C ARG A 181 -2.39 -5.56 0.93
N LYS A 182 -3.45 -6.34 0.73
CA LYS A 182 -3.69 -7.05 -0.54
C LYS A 182 -3.99 -6.10 -1.69
N LEU A 183 -4.81 -5.07 -1.46
CA LEU A 183 -5.11 -4.07 -2.49
C LEU A 183 -3.87 -3.24 -2.87
N MET A 184 -3.05 -2.88 -1.88
CA MET A 184 -1.80 -2.16 -2.09
C MET A 184 -0.82 -2.98 -2.91
N PHE A 185 -0.69 -4.27 -2.60
CA PHE A 185 0.14 -5.20 -3.37
C PHE A 185 -0.28 -5.29 -4.83
N ASN A 186 -1.57 -5.53 -5.08
CA ASN A 186 -2.10 -5.57 -6.46
C ASN A 186 -1.92 -4.23 -7.19
N SER A 187 -2.23 -3.12 -6.53
CA SER A 187 -2.08 -1.77 -7.09
C SER A 187 -0.62 -1.44 -7.40
N PHE A 188 0.32 -1.91 -6.58
CA PHE A 188 1.75 -1.74 -6.79
C PHE A 188 2.20 -2.46 -8.06
N LEU A 189 1.91 -3.75 -8.19
CA LEU A 189 2.31 -4.54 -9.37
C LEU A 189 1.74 -3.97 -10.68
N ILE A 190 0.47 -3.57 -10.67
CA ILE A 190 -0.15 -2.88 -11.82
C ILE A 190 0.56 -1.55 -12.10
N GLY A 191 0.86 -0.78 -11.05
CA GLY A 191 1.50 0.53 -11.17
C GLY A 191 2.93 0.49 -11.72
N ILE A 192 3.67 -0.59 -11.47
CA ILE A 192 5.05 -0.75 -11.94
C ILE A 192 5.17 -1.54 -13.25
N GLU A 193 4.09 -2.14 -13.77
CA GLU A 193 4.13 -3.00 -14.97
C GLU A 193 4.73 -2.27 -16.17
N ALA A 194 4.40 -0.98 -16.35
CA ALA A 194 4.90 -0.15 -17.45
C ALA A 194 6.29 0.44 -17.20
N ASN A 195 6.83 0.36 -15.97
CA ASN A 195 8.19 0.79 -15.66
C ASN A 195 9.12 -0.40 -15.90
N GLU A 196 9.86 -0.40 -17.00
CA GLU A 196 10.70 -1.54 -17.41
C GLU A 196 11.70 -1.99 -16.33
N GLN A 197 12.32 -1.03 -15.62
CA GLN A 197 13.32 -1.34 -14.59
C GLN A 197 12.68 -1.97 -13.36
N LEU A 198 11.61 -1.36 -12.82
CA LEU A 198 10.89 -1.93 -11.68
C LEU A 198 10.21 -3.25 -12.03
N ASN A 199 9.61 -3.35 -13.23
CA ASN A 199 9.02 -4.59 -13.72
C ASN A 199 10.07 -5.71 -13.85
N ARG A 200 11.31 -5.40 -14.26
CA ARG A 200 12.40 -6.39 -14.30
C ARG A 200 12.77 -6.88 -12.90
N ILE A 201 12.83 -5.97 -11.92
CA ILE A 201 13.18 -6.29 -10.52
C ILE A 201 12.08 -7.14 -9.85
N PHE A 202 10.82 -6.72 -10.01
CA PHE A 202 9.66 -7.29 -9.32
C PHE A 202 8.80 -8.20 -10.19
N ASN A 203 9.28 -8.55 -11.39
CA ASN A 203 8.64 -9.45 -12.36
C ASN A 203 7.11 -9.28 -12.47
N ALA A 204 6.64 -8.02 -12.42
CA ALA A 204 5.25 -7.70 -12.12
C ALA A 204 4.31 -8.23 -13.20
N LYS A 205 4.70 -8.11 -14.47
CA LYS A 205 3.95 -8.63 -15.62
C LYS A 205 3.74 -10.14 -15.53
N THR A 206 4.79 -10.90 -15.22
CA THR A 206 4.70 -12.36 -15.08
C THR A 206 3.77 -12.74 -13.93
N TYR A 207 3.91 -12.05 -12.79
CA TYR A 207 3.02 -12.26 -11.65
C TYR A 207 1.55 -12.02 -12.01
N LEU A 208 1.25 -10.89 -12.67
CA LEU A 208 -0.12 -10.53 -13.05
C LEU A 208 -0.74 -11.55 -14.02
N ILE A 209 0.05 -12.10 -14.95
CA ILE A 209 -0.40 -13.17 -15.85
C ILE A 209 -0.72 -14.44 -15.06
N LEU A 210 0.20 -14.89 -14.19
CA LEU A 210 0.01 -16.12 -13.40
C LEU A 210 -1.19 -16.01 -12.45
N ASN A 211 -1.38 -14.85 -11.82
CA ASN A 211 -2.52 -14.63 -10.92
C ASN A 211 -3.85 -14.69 -11.68
N LYS A 212 -3.94 -14.09 -12.88
CA LYS A 212 -5.14 -14.19 -13.73
C LYS A 212 -5.47 -15.62 -14.13
N ILE A 213 -4.46 -16.43 -14.46
CA ILE A 213 -4.67 -17.84 -14.80
C ILE A 213 -5.21 -18.61 -13.59
N ARG A 214 -4.67 -18.37 -12.39
CA ARG A 214 -5.14 -19.01 -11.15
C ARG A 214 -6.57 -18.64 -10.77
N GLU A 215 -7.02 -17.43 -11.08
CA GLU A 215 -8.40 -16.99 -10.83
C GLU A 215 -9.42 -17.60 -11.81
N GLN A 216 -8.96 -18.22 -12.91
CA GLN A 216 -9.80 -18.84 -13.93
C GLN A 216 -9.93 -20.37 -13.83
N VAL A 217 -9.16 -20.99 -12.92
CA VAL A 217 -9.14 -22.44 -12.66
C VAL A 217 -9.82 -22.71 -11.32
#